data_AF-A0A2K1NZB6-F1
#
_entry.id   AF-A0A2K1NZB6-F1
#
_cell.length_a   1.000
_cell.length_b   1.000
_cell.length_c   1.000
_cell.angle_alpha   90.00
_cell.angle_beta   90.00
_cell.angle_gamma   90.00
#
_symmetry.space_group_name_H-M   'P 1'
#
loop_
_entity.id
_entity.type
_entity.pdbx_description
1 polymer ?
#
loop_
_entity_poly.entity_id
_entity_poly.type
_entity_poly.pdbx_seq_one_letter_code
_entity_poly.pdbx_strand_id
1 'polypeptide(L)'
;MKKTLVFMMVIVFVASAFSLGFTDVGEDHWAYDYVMKLVEKGIIPVDEPTFRGYEPLTRSDASVWMTRLVTYLENSPEIAKTKDLEYLEVKVKDLSKKVDSTSNEVKSLSDSLNEGGLLADLKASYSDVKKTAYRAKNIGDSLTEDLLMITGDVYQLKANYEVLSKTVDETKTLAEQNSMFVKALPNLSRKVADNESKINSLDQRVSSLESFQQTMIRNHLNLKYDTYDKIDNLSNTVAANEEEILALSKDVQSLSQQVSEVKSLAETNKIFSDSLKVILPNMNQRITANETKITELSQQVDLNTQELEKGKDEKLLLWITAGLGVFLGSLGIYLAQQ
;
A
#
# COMPACT_ATOMS: atom_id res chain seq x y z
N MET A 1 5.00 45.24 130.82
CA MET A 1 5.28 46.62 130.39
C MET A 1 5.87 47.40 131.56
N LYS A 2 7.13 47.12 131.90
CA LYS A 2 7.97 48.00 132.73
C LYS A 2 9.40 48.07 132.15
N LYS A 3 9.74 47.29 131.10
CA LYS A 3 9.80 47.74 129.68
C LYS A 3 9.57 49.25 129.48
N THR A 4 10.43 49.84 128.64
CA THR A 4 10.26 51.12 127.91
C THR A 4 10.25 52.45 128.67
N LEU A 5 10.09 52.50 130.01
CA LEU A 5 10.00 53.80 130.71
C LEU A 5 11.35 54.36 131.20
N VAL A 6 12.23 53.54 131.78
CA VAL A 6 13.53 54.06 132.27
C VAL A 6 14.49 54.34 131.11
N PHE A 7 14.33 53.60 130.02
CA PHE A 7 14.93 53.90 128.72
C PHE A 7 14.46 55.24 128.11
N MET A 8 13.43 55.89 128.71
CA MET A 8 12.90 57.18 128.29
C MET A 8 13.18 58.32 129.30
N MET A 9 13.70 58.04 130.50
CA MET A 9 13.90 59.06 131.54
C MET A 9 15.35 59.59 131.66
N VAL A 10 16.35 58.91 131.09
CA VAL A 10 17.72 59.47 131.00
C VAL A 10 17.95 60.25 129.68
N ILE A 11 16.96 60.24 128.78
CA ILE A 11 16.96 61.03 127.54
C ILE A 11 16.58 62.51 127.79
N VAL A 12 16.24 62.93 129.02
CA VAL A 12 15.68 64.28 129.30
C VAL A 12 16.38 65.09 130.41
N PHE A 13 17.48 64.64 131.03
CA PHE A 13 18.17 65.46 132.04
C PHE A 13 19.66 65.67 131.74
N VAL A 14 19.97 66.91 131.33
CA VAL A 14 21.27 67.45 130.92
C VAL A 14 21.55 67.35 129.41
N ALA A 15 20.62 67.94 128.66
CA ALA A 15 21.01 69.02 127.77
C ALA A 15 21.82 70.06 128.57
N SER A 16 23.13 69.87 128.60
CA SER A 16 24.09 70.94 128.77
C SER A 16 25.23 70.55 127.87
N ALA A 17 25.18 71.10 126.67
CA ALA A 17 26.26 71.04 125.71
C ALA A 17 27.57 71.33 126.45
N PHE A 18 28.48 70.35 126.46
CA PHE A 18 29.89 70.68 126.51
C PHE A 18 30.15 71.47 125.23
N SER A 19 30.02 72.79 125.34
CA SER A 19 30.69 73.72 124.45
C SER A 19 32.17 73.33 124.52
N LEU A 20 32.68 72.72 123.44
CA LEU A 20 34.12 72.54 123.24
C LEU A 20 34.67 73.95 123.00
N GLY A 21 34.99 74.65 124.08
CA GLY A 21 35.35 76.05 124.04
C GLY A 21 35.61 76.62 125.42
N PHE A 22 36.26 77.77 125.45
CA PHE A 22 36.61 78.44 126.69
C PHE A 22 35.47 79.35 127.16
N THR A 23 35.13 79.28 128.44
CA THR A 23 34.03 80.06 129.05
C THR A 23 34.28 81.57 129.08
N ASP A 24 35.53 81.99 129.03
CA ASP A 24 35.99 83.39 129.02
C ASP A 24 36.27 83.94 127.61
N VAL A 25 36.08 83.14 126.56
CA VAL A 25 36.15 83.57 125.16
C VAL A 25 34.82 83.25 124.50
N GLY A 26 33.83 84.12 124.68
CA GLY A 26 32.52 84.00 124.03
C GLY A 26 32.57 84.32 122.53
N GLU A 27 31.52 83.96 121.78
CA GLU A 27 31.42 84.14 120.33
C GLU A 27 31.65 85.58 119.86
N ASP A 28 31.25 86.58 120.67
CA ASP A 28 31.43 88.01 120.37
C ASP A 28 32.86 88.54 120.67
N HIS A 29 33.75 87.70 121.22
CA HIS A 29 35.12 88.09 121.53
C HIS A 29 35.97 88.11 120.25
N TRP A 30 36.74 89.17 120.00
CA TRP A 30 37.55 89.31 118.77
C TRP A 30 38.51 88.13 118.51
N ALA A 31 38.96 87.47 119.58
CA ALA A 31 39.87 86.32 119.51
C ALA A 31 39.15 84.98 119.32
N TYR A 32 37.81 84.94 119.41
CA TYR A 32 37.02 83.71 119.40
C TYR A 32 37.35 82.85 118.19
N ASP A 33 37.18 83.36 116.97
CA ASP A 33 37.45 82.62 115.74
C ASP A 33 38.91 82.15 115.64
N TYR A 34 39.85 82.95 116.13
CA TYR A 34 41.27 82.60 116.07
C TYR A 34 41.61 81.48 117.04
N VAL A 35 41.16 81.60 118.29
CA VAL A 35 41.36 80.60 119.33
C VAL A 35 40.63 79.32 118.96
N MET A 36 39.37 79.41 118.53
CA MET A 36 38.59 78.24 118.16
C MET A 36 39.20 77.50 116.96
N LYS A 37 39.69 78.21 115.94
CA LYS A 37 40.43 77.57 114.82
C LYS A 37 41.70 76.85 115.29
N LEU A 38 42.41 77.39 116.27
CA LEU A 38 43.60 76.75 116.82
C LEU A 38 43.22 75.54 117.70
N VAL A 39 42.09 75.61 118.42
CA VAL A 39 41.51 74.50 119.18
C VAL A 39 41.04 73.37 118.25
N GLU A 40 40.30 73.70 117.19
CA GLU A 40 39.84 72.74 116.17
C GLU A 40 41.02 71.99 115.53
N LYS A 41 42.15 72.69 115.32
CA LYS A 41 43.39 72.12 114.81
C LYS A 41 44.21 71.38 115.88
N GLY A 42 43.74 71.34 117.13
CA GLY A 42 44.40 70.70 118.28
C GLY A 42 45.66 71.41 118.78
N ILE A 43 45.90 72.63 118.31
CA ILE A 43 47.08 73.44 118.65
C ILE A 43 46.99 73.93 120.09
N ILE A 44 45.82 74.45 120.46
CA ILE A 44 45.51 74.87 121.83
C ILE A 44 44.67 73.75 122.47
N PRO A 45 45.13 73.11 123.56
CA PRO A 45 44.32 72.14 124.29
C PRO A 45 43.16 72.84 125.03
N VAL A 46 42.05 72.14 125.20
CA VAL A 46 40.91 72.58 126.03
C VAL A 46 40.87 71.70 127.28
N ASP A 47 41.97 71.73 128.02
CA ASP A 47 42.18 71.03 129.29
C ASP A 47 41.60 71.82 130.48
N GLU A 48 41.55 73.15 130.35
CA GLU A 48 40.97 74.06 131.34
C GLU A 48 39.69 74.73 130.79
N PRO A 49 38.72 75.09 131.66
CA PRO A 49 37.46 75.71 131.24
C PRO A 49 37.62 77.17 130.78
N THR A 50 38.79 77.79 130.95
CA THR A 50 39.10 79.17 130.55
C THR A 50 40.40 79.25 129.75
N PHE A 51 40.43 80.11 128.73
CA PHE A 51 41.58 80.38 127.87
C PHE A 51 42.61 81.30 128.57
N ARG A 52 42.10 82.22 129.38
CA ARG A 52 42.84 83.23 130.15
C ARG A 52 43.66 84.17 129.27
N GLY A 53 43.03 84.72 128.22
CA GLY A 53 43.72 85.51 127.19
C GLY A 53 44.44 86.79 127.66
N TYR A 54 44.14 87.31 128.86
CA TYR A 54 44.81 88.46 129.47
C TYR A 54 45.92 88.08 130.47
N GLU A 55 46.06 86.78 130.79
CA GLU A 55 47.14 86.31 131.66
C GLU A 55 48.46 86.17 130.88
N PRO A 56 49.62 86.35 131.55
CA PRO A 56 50.90 86.11 130.90
C PRO A 56 51.03 84.63 130.51
N LEU A 57 51.10 84.35 129.20
CA LEU A 57 51.40 83.01 128.69
C LEU A 57 52.83 82.62 129.08
N THR A 58 53.00 81.44 129.69
CA THR A 58 54.35 80.96 130.00
C THR A 58 55.10 80.64 128.72
N ARG A 59 56.43 80.82 128.72
CA ARG A 59 57.27 80.43 127.58
C ARG A 59 57.13 78.93 127.26
N SER A 60 56.85 78.10 128.27
CA SER A 60 56.62 76.66 128.13
C SER A 60 55.35 76.39 127.32
N ASP A 61 54.23 77.01 127.69
CA ASP A 61 52.94 76.83 127.00
C ASP A 61 52.99 77.37 125.57
N ALA A 62 53.61 78.54 125.37
CA ALA A 62 53.87 79.09 124.04
C ALA A 62 54.70 78.12 123.17
N SER A 63 55.70 77.46 123.75
CA SER A 63 56.53 76.48 123.02
C SER A 63 55.74 75.23 122.65
N VAL A 64 54.83 74.75 123.52
CA VAL A 64 53.94 73.61 123.23
C VAL A 64 52.99 73.96 122.09
N TRP A 65 52.33 75.12 122.16
CA TRP A 65 51.40 75.55 121.10
C TRP A 65 52.15 75.77 119.77
N MET A 66 53.32 76.40 119.80
CA MET A 66 54.15 76.58 118.60
C MET A 66 54.59 75.23 118.02
N THR A 67 55.00 74.28 118.85
CA THR A 67 55.39 72.94 118.39
C THR A 67 54.21 72.21 117.76
N ARG A 68 53.01 72.30 118.35
CA ARG A 68 51.79 71.72 117.78
C ARG A 68 51.39 72.40 116.47
N LEU A 69 51.50 73.73 116.37
CA LEU A 69 51.27 74.47 115.13
C LEU A 69 52.24 74.01 114.03
N VAL A 70 53.55 73.94 114.32
CA VAL A 70 54.55 73.45 113.37
C VAL A 70 54.26 72.01 112.96
N THR A 71 53.93 71.13 113.92
CA THR A 71 53.57 69.73 113.64
C THR A 71 52.32 69.62 112.78
N TYR A 72 51.32 70.47 113.02
CA TYR A 72 50.11 70.54 112.20
C TYR A 72 50.44 71.02 110.79
N LEU A 73 51.27 72.06 110.63
CA LEU A 73 51.69 72.57 109.32
C LEU A 73 52.56 71.55 108.55
N GLU A 74 53.45 70.83 109.23
CA GLU A 74 54.28 69.78 108.63
C GLU A 74 53.47 68.56 108.18
N ASN A 75 52.30 68.32 108.81
CA ASN A 75 51.45 67.17 108.52
C ASN A 75 50.13 67.53 107.83
N SER A 76 49.89 68.80 107.52
CA SER A 76 48.65 69.24 106.89
C SER A 76 48.62 68.80 105.41
N PRO A 77 47.58 68.05 104.97
CA PRO A 77 47.40 67.69 103.57
C PRO A 77 47.03 68.89 102.67
N GLU A 78 46.70 70.05 103.24
CA GLU A 78 46.34 71.26 102.50
C GLU A 78 47.55 72.03 101.96
N ILE A 79 48.74 71.81 102.53
CA ILE A 79 49.98 72.44 102.07
C ILE A 79 50.74 71.39 101.28
N ALA A 80 50.66 71.45 99.94
CA ALA A 80 51.48 70.59 99.08
C ALA A 80 52.96 70.78 99.45
N LYS A 81 53.61 69.72 99.95
CA LYS A 81 55.02 69.78 100.31
C LYS A 81 55.82 70.02 99.03
N THR A 82 56.94 70.74 99.13
CA THR A 82 57.85 70.97 97.99
C THR A 82 58.23 69.67 97.27
N LYS A 83 58.35 68.57 98.03
CA LYS A 83 58.58 67.21 97.51
C LYS A 83 57.43 66.64 96.69
N ASP A 84 56.17 66.94 97.03
CA ASP A 84 54.99 66.47 96.29
C ASP A 84 54.84 67.25 94.97
N LEU A 85 55.16 68.54 95.01
CA LEU A 85 55.27 69.39 93.82
C LEU A 85 56.36 68.90 92.86
N GLU A 86 57.54 68.55 93.37
CA GLU A 86 58.63 67.98 92.58
C GLU A 86 58.22 66.62 91.96
N TYR A 87 57.55 65.75 92.72
CA TYR A 87 57.03 64.48 92.21
C TYR A 87 55.96 64.66 91.12
N LEU A 88 55.06 65.63 91.30
CA LEU A 88 54.06 65.99 90.30
C LEU A 88 54.69 66.58 89.05
N GLU A 89 55.70 67.45 89.18
CA GLU A 89 56.44 68.01 88.05
C GLU A 89 57.12 66.89 87.24
N VAL A 90 57.75 65.92 87.91
CA VAL A 90 58.34 64.75 87.26
C VAL A 90 57.27 63.92 86.53
N LYS A 91 56.14 63.63 87.19
CA LYS A 91 55.03 62.87 86.56
C LYS A 91 54.40 63.59 85.39
N VAL A 92 54.16 64.90 85.49
CA VAL A 92 53.61 65.72 84.40
C VAL A 92 54.59 65.77 83.23
N LYS A 93 55.89 65.89 83.52
CA LYS A 93 56.94 65.80 82.50
C LYS A 93 56.98 64.45 81.80
N ASP A 94 56.82 63.35 82.55
CA ASP A 94 56.75 62.01 81.98
C ASP A 94 55.45 61.78 81.18
N LEU A 95 54.33 62.31 81.65
CA LEU A 95 53.07 62.30 80.91
C LEU A 95 53.18 63.09 79.61
N SER A 96 53.78 64.29 79.65
CA SER A 96 54.04 65.11 78.46
C SER A 96 54.86 64.32 77.45
N LYS A 97 55.97 63.71 77.88
CA LYS A 97 56.79 62.85 77.01
C LYS A 97 56.00 61.70 76.40
N LYS A 98 55.12 61.03 77.16
CA LYS A 98 54.27 59.95 76.64
C LYS A 98 53.23 60.47 75.65
N VAL A 99 52.60 61.60 75.93
CA VAL A 99 51.63 62.25 75.03
C VAL A 99 52.31 62.64 73.73
N ASP A 100 53.51 63.23 73.80
CA ASP A 100 54.30 63.58 72.61
C ASP A 100 54.68 62.33 71.82
N SER A 101 55.11 61.26 72.48
CA SER A 101 55.42 59.98 71.84
C SER A 101 54.19 59.39 71.12
N THR A 102 53.04 59.31 71.79
CA THR A 102 51.81 58.79 71.19
C THR A 102 51.30 59.69 70.06
N SER A 103 51.41 61.01 70.20
CA SER A 103 51.07 61.95 69.13
C SER A 103 51.94 61.73 67.89
N ASN A 104 53.23 61.52 68.11
CA ASN A 104 54.17 61.19 67.04
C ASN A 104 53.87 59.82 66.41
N GLU A 105 53.50 58.81 67.20
CA GLU A 105 53.07 57.49 66.69
C GLU A 105 51.80 57.60 65.83
N VAL A 106 50.77 58.30 66.32
CA VAL A 106 49.53 58.54 65.57
C VAL A 106 49.80 59.29 64.28
N LYS A 107 50.66 60.31 64.33
CA LYS A 107 51.09 61.04 63.15
C LYS A 107 51.82 60.11 62.17
N SER A 108 52.78 59.31 62.65
CA SER A 108 53.51 58.35 61.81
C SER A 108 52.59 57.30 61.17
N LEU A 109 51.56 56.84 61.87
CA LEU A 109 50.54 55.94 61.31
C LEU A 109 49.69 56.64 60.25
N SER A 110 49.26 57.87 60.52
CA SER A 110 48.48 58.65 59.55
C SER A 110 49.31 58.97 58.31
N ASP A 111 50.57 59.32 58.49
CA ASP A 111 51.52 59.58 57.40
C ASP A 111 51.78 58.28 56.65
N SER A 112 51.99 57.13 57.32
CA SER A 112 52.12 55.82 56.65
C SER A 112 50.87 55.43 55.86
N LEU A 113 49.67 55.77 56.33
CA LEU A 113 48.41 55.53 55.63
C LEU A 113 48.23 56.43 54.41
N ASN A 114 48.77 57.64 54.45
CA ASN A 114 48.63 58.67 53.41
C ASN A 114 49.77 58.65 52.37
N GLU A 115 51.03 58.60 52.82
CA GLU A 115 52.24 58.54 51.96
C GLU A 115 52.41 57.17 51.30
N GLY A 116 52.08 56.09 52.01
CA GLY A 116 52.18 54.73 51.49
C GLY A 116 51.13 54.39 50.42
N GLY A 117 50.23 55.34 50.09
CA GLY A 117 49.19 55.15 49.07
C GLY A 117 48.15 54.09 49.41
N LEU A 118 48.23 53.45 50.58
CA LEU A 118 47.50 52.22 50.90
C LEU A 118 45.98 52.37 50.80
N LEU A 119 45.45 53.53 51.20
CA LEU A 119 44.02 53.84 51.04
C LEU A 119 43.62 54.08 49.57
N ALA A 120 44.50 54.68 48.78
CA ALA A 120 44.29 54.86 47.35
C ALA A 120 44.34 53.52 46.61
N ASP A 121 45.31 52.66 46.95
CA ASP A 121 45.45 51.31 46.41
C ASP A 121 44.27 50.43 46.78
N LEU A 122 43.79 50.49 48.02
CA LEU A 122 42.60 49.76 48.45
C LEU A 122 41.35 50.19 47.66
N LYS A 123 41.17 51.50 47.45
CA LYS A 123 40.07 52.04 46.63
C LYS A 123 40.19 51.62 45.16
N ALA A 124 41.40 51.66 44.60
CA ALA A 124 41.68 51.22 43.24
C ALA A 124 41.39 49.71 43.09
N SER A 125 41.92 48.89 44.00
CA SER A 125 41.67 47.45 44.03
C SER A 125 40.18 47.13 44.17
N TYR A 126 39.44 47.85 45.04
CA TYR A 126 37.99 47.67 45.15
C TYR A 126 37.27 48.00 43.84
N SER A 127 37.65 49.10 43.17
CA SER A 127 37.11 49.49 41.87
C SER A 127 37.37 48.43 40.80
N ASP A 128 38.59 47.90 40.74
CA ASP A 128 38.97 46.91 39.74
C ASP A 128 38.36 45.52 40.00
N VAL A 129 38.23 45.12 41.27
CA VAL A 129 37.46 43.94 41.67
C VAL A 129 36.00 44.11 41.27
N LYS A 130 35.39 45.27 41.52
CA LYS A 130 34.01 45.57 41.11
C LYS A 130 33.82 45.50 39.59
N LYS A 131 34.73 46.10 38.80
CA LYS A 131 34.69 46.00 37.32
C LYS A 131 34.83 44.54 36.86
N THR A 132 35.73 43.78 37.47
CA THR A 132 35.94 42.36 37.15
C THR A 132 34.70 41.53 37.48
N ALA A 133 34.05 41.79 38.62
CA ALA A 133 32.79 41.13 38.99
C ALA A 133 31.67 41.41 37.97
N TYR A 134 31.52 42.65 37.49
CA TYR A 134 30.55 42.95 36.42
C TYR A 134 30.88 42.26 35.10
N ARG A 135 32.16 42.23 34.71
CA ARG A 135 32.59 41.50 33.51
C ARG A 135 32.28 40.01 33.63
N ALA A 136 32.61 39.40 34.77
CA ALA A 136 32.32 37.99 35.06
C ALA A 136 30.82 37.70 35.03
N LYS A 137 29.99 38.59 35.57
CA LYS A 137 28.53 38.47 35.51
C LYS A 137 28.04 38.50 34.05
N ASN A 138 28.45 39.49 33.26
CA ASN A 138 28.02 39.61 31.87
C ASN A 138 28.46 38.40 31.02
N ILE A 139 29.67 37.87 31.28
CA ILE A 139 30.15 36.63 30.66
C ILE A 139 29.25 35.46 31.08
N GLY A 140 28.94 35.33 32.37
CA GLY A 140 28.03 34.29 32.87
C GLY A 140 26.62 34.35 32.25
N ASP A 141 26.07 35.55 32.11
CA ASP A 141 24.78 35.80 31.47
C ASP A 141 24.84 35.37 29.98
N SER A 142 25.89 35.76 29.25
CA SER A 142 26.10 35.36 27.84
C SER A 142 26.28 33.85 27.67
N LEU A 143 27.07 33.20 28.54
CA LEU A 143 27.26 31.75 28.48
C LEU A 143 25.95 31.00 28.75
N THR A 144 25.08 31.55 29.59
CA THR A 144 23.76 30.96 29.88
C THR A 144 22.87 31.02 28.63
N GLU A 145 22.90 32.13 27.90
CA GLU A 145 22.17 32.29 26.64
C GLU A 145 22.67 31.31 25.56
N ASP A 146 24.00 31.24 25.37
CA ASP A 146 24.61 30.28 24.43
C ASP A 146 24.26 28.83 24.79
N LEU A 147 24.28 28.47 26.07
CA LEU A 147 23.92 27.13 26.53
C LEU A 147 22.45 26.79 26.25
N LEU A 148 21.55 27.75 26.39
CA LEU A 148 20.14 27.58 26.04
C LEU A 148 19.94 27.37 24.54
N MET A 149 20.66 28.12 23.69
CA MET A 149 20.64 27.94 22.24
C MET A 149 21.15 26.57 21.82
N ILE A 150 22.33 26.16 22.34
CA ILE A 150 22.91 24.83 22.07
C ILE A 150 21.96 23.73 22.54
N THR A 151 21.31 23.89 23.70
CA THR A 151 20.32 22.94 24.19
C THR A 151 19.14 22.82 23.22
N GLY A 152 18.66 23.94 22.67
CA GLY A 152 17.65 23.97 21.61
C GLY A 152 18.08 23.21 20.36
N ASP A 153 19.28 23.50 19.84
CA ASP A 153 19.84 22.84 18.66
C ASP A 153 19.99 21.32 18.87
N VAL A 154 20.40 20.88 20.07
CA VAL A 154 20.49 19.46 20.42
C VAL A 154 19.11 18.78 20.39
N TYR A 155 18.06 19.44 20.88
CA TYR A 155 16.70 18.90 20.80
C TYR A 155 16.21 18.79 19.35
N GLN A 156 16.49 19.80 18.52
CA GLN A 156 16.15 19.76 17.09
C GLN A 156 16.93 18.66 16.36
N LEU A 157 18.22 18.51 16.64
CA LEU A 157 19.04 17.46 16.06
C LEU A 157 18.53 16.07 16.44
N LYS A 158 18.10 15.87 17.69
CA LYS A 158 17.49 14.61 18.14
C LYS A 158 16.19 14.32 17.38
N ALA A 159 15.32 15.30 17.21
CA ALA A 159 14.08 15.13 16.45
C ALA A 159 14.37 14.76 14.98
N ASN A 160 15.32 15.44 14.35
CA ASN A 160 15.74 15.13 12.98
C ASN A 160 16.34 13.73 12.86
N TYR A 161 17.13 13.29 13.85
CA TYR A 161 17.67 11.94 13.90
C TYR A 161 16.56 10.87 14.00
N GLU A 162 15.54 11.09 14.83
CA GLU A 162 14.41 10.16 14.96
C GLU A 162 13.63 10.03 13.64
N VAL A 163 13.39 11.15 12.95
CA VAL A 163 12.75 11.15 11.62
C VAL A 163 13.63 10.43 10.58
N LEU A 164 14.93 10.69 10.57
CA LEU A 164 15.87 10.04 9.66
C LEU A 164 15.93 8.53 9.89
N SER A 165 16.01 8.09 11.16
CA SER A 165 15.99 6.67 11.52
C SER A 165 14.74 5.98 11.00
N LYS A 166 13.57 6.60 11.18
CA LYS A 166 12.30 6.06 10.67
C LYS A 166 12.30 5.95 9.14
N THR A 167 12.80 6.98 8.46
CA THR A 167 12.89 7.02 6.99
C THR A 167 13.82 5.93 6.46
N VAL A 168 14.92 5.64 7.16
CA VAL A 168 15.85 4.56 6.83
C VAL A 168 15.16 3.19 6.96
N ASP A 169 14.38 2.95 8.01
CA ASP A 169 13.65 1.69 8.20
C ASP A 169 12.56 1.47 7.14
N GLU A 170 11.82 2.52 6.79
CA GLU A 170 10.84 2.49 5.70
C GLU A 170 11.52 2.19 4.35
N THR A 171 12.66 2.86 4.07
CA THR A 171 13.44 2.65 2.84
C THR A 171 13.99 1.23 2.75
N LYS A 172 14.46 0.67 3.88
CA LYS A 172 14.94 -0.71 3.96
C LYS A 172 13.81 -1.70 3.63
N THR A 173 12.63 -1.49 4.20
CA THR A 173 11.45 -2.33 3.93
C THR A 173 11.05 -2.28 2.46
N LEU A 174 11.04 -1.09 1.85
CA LEU A 174 10.76 -0.92 0.42
C LEU A 174 11.82 -1.60 -0.46
N ALA A 175 13.10 -1.53 -0.09
CA ALA A 175 14.18 -2.20 -0.80
C ALA A 175 14.03 -3.73 -0.77
N GLU A 176 13.63 -4.29 0.38
CA GLU A 176 13.34 -5.72 0.53
C GLU A 176 12.15 -6.14 -0.36
N GLN A 177 11.08 -5.35 -0.40
CA GLN A 177 9.94 -5.56 -1.30
C GLN A 177 10.36 -5.53 -2.78
N ASN A 178 11.14 -4.53 -3.19
CA ASN A 178 11.66 -4.43 -4.55
C ASN A 178 12.55 -5.63 -4.92
N SER A 179 13.36 -6.13 -3.99
CA SER A 179 14.17 -7.34 -4.20
C SER A 179 13.29 -8.56 -4.49
N MET A 180 12.16 -8.71 -3.80
CA MET A 180 11.21 -9.80 -4.05
C MET A 180 10.59 -9.70 -5.46
N PHE A 181 10.19 -8.51 -5.90
CA PHE A 181 9.65 -8.31 -7.26
C PHE A 181 10.69 -8.61 -8.33
N VAL A 182 11.93 -8.13 -8.17
CA VAL A 182 13.02 -8.41 -9.10
C VAL A 182 13.30 -9.91 -9.20
N LYS A 183 13.24 -10.66 -8.09
CA LYS A 183 13.38 -12.13 -8.09
C LYS A 183 12.23 -12.85 -8.81
N ALA A 184 11.02 -12.26 -8.86
CA ALA A 184 9.86 -12.85 -9.54
C ALA A 184 9.87 -12.64 -11.06
N LEU A 185 10.52 -11.57 -11.54
CA LEU A 185 10.56 -11.19 -12.95
C LEU A 185 11.01 -12.32 -13.90
N PRO A 186 12.08 -13.09 -13.61
CA PRO A 186 12.53 -14.16 -14.48
C PRO A 186 11.49 -15.28 -14.66
N ASN A 187 10.74 -15.61 -13.61
CA ASN A 187 9.69 -16.63 -13.71
C ASN A 187 8.52 -16.15 -14.57
N LEU A 188 8.15 -14.88 -14.47
CA LEU A 188 7.13 -14.29 -15.32
C LEU A 188 7.60 -14.26 -16.79
N SER A 189 8.85 -13.85 -17.04
CA SER A 189 9.46 -13.88 -18.38
C SER A 189 9.45 -15.28 -18.99
N ARG A 190 9.78 -16.32 -18.21
CA ARG A 190 9.69 -17.72 -18.67
C ARG A 190 8.26 -18.11 -19.05
N LYS A 191 7.26 -17.78 -18.22
CA LYS A 191 5.86 -18.06 -18.52
C LYS A 191 5.38 -17.35 -19.79
N VAL A 192 5.84 -16.13 -20.04
CA VAL A 192 5.54 -15.39 -21.28
C VAL A 192 6.14 -16.11 -22.49
N ALA A 193 7.41 -16.53 -22.42
CA ALA A 193 8.06 -17.30 -23.49
C ALA A 193 7.38 -18.66 -23.75
N ASP A 194 6.94 -19.35 -22.70
CA ASP A 194 6.18 -20.60 -22.80
C ASP A 194 4.83 -20.38 -23.49
N ASN A 195 4.15 -19.28 -23.17
CA ASN A 195 2.88 -18.92 -23.79
C ASN A 195 3.08 -18.54 -25.27
N GLU A 196 4.13 -17.79 -25.61
CA GLU A 196 4.51 -17.48 -26.99
C GLU A 196 4.74 -18.76 -27.80
N SER A 197 5.46 -19.73 -27.23
CA SER A 197 5.69 -21.03 -27.87
C SER A 197 4.37 -21.80 -28.11
N LYS A 198 3.44 -21.78 -27.14
CA LYS A 198 2.10 -22.39 -27.31
C LYS A 198 1.27 -21.70 -28.37
N ILE A 199 1.32 -20.36 -28.45
CA ILE A 199 0.63 -19.57 -29.47
C ILE A 199 1.15 -19.95 -30.86
N ASN A 200 2.47 -20.03 -31.04
CA ASN A 200 3.08 -20.43 -32.31
C ASN A 200 2.65 -21.86 -32.73
N SER A 201 2.55 -22.79 -31.77
CA SER A 201 2.04 -24.14 -32.05
C SER A 201 0.56 -24.16 -32.45
N LEU A 202 -0.26 -23.32 -31.81
CA LEU A 202 -1.68 -23.18 -32.18
C LEU A 202 -1.82 -22.57 -33.58
N ASP A 203 -1.02 -21.58 -33.93
CA ASP A 203 -1.02 -20.94 -35.24
C ASP A 203 -0.72 -21.95 -36.36
N GLN A 204 0.32 -22.77 -36.19
CA GLN A 204 0.64 -23.86 -37.11
C GLN A 204 -0.52 -24.86 -37.28
N ARG A 205 -1.21 -25.20 -36.19
CA ARG A 205 -2.37 -26.08 -36.23
C ARG A 205 -3.53 -25.45 -36.99
N VAL A 206 -3.78 -24.16 -36.81
CA VAL A 206 -4.81 -23.43 -37.56
C VAL A 206 -4.49 -23.45 -39.06
N SER A 207 -3.25 -23.13 -39.47
CA SER A 207 -2.86 -23.20 -40.88
C SER A 207 -3.01 -24.60 -41.49
N SER A 208 -2.72 -25.65 -40.70
CA SER A 208 -2.93 -27.04 -41.14
C SER A 208 -4.41 -27.37 -41.35
N LEU A 209 -5.29 -26.86 -40.47
CA LEU A 209 -6.74 -27.05 -40.56
C LEU A 209 -7.32 -26.29 -41.76
N GLU A 210 -6.86 -25.08 -42.02
CA GLU A 210 -7.25 -24.31 -43.21
C GLU A 210 -6.87 -25.05 -44.50
N SER A 211 -5.65 -25.59 -44.56
CA SER A 211 -5.18 -26.40 -45.70
C SER A 211 -6.01 -27.67 -45.89
N PHE A 212 -6.35 -28.35 -44.79
CA PHE A 212 -7.23 -29.50 -44.81
C PHE A 212 -8.64 -29.14 -45.31
N GLN A 213 -9.22 -28.04 -44.81
CA GLN A 213 -10.53 -27.55 -45.23
C GLN A 213 -10.55 -27.23 -46.73
N GLN A 214 -9.54 -26.55 -47.25
CA GLN A 214 -9.44 -26.26 -48.69
C GLN A 214 -9.37 -27.54 -49.54
N THR A 215 -8.65 -28.56 -49.04
CA THR A 215 -8.57 -29.87 -49.70
C THR A 215 -9.93 -30.57 -49.70
N MET A 216 -10.64 -30.56 -48.57
CA MET A 216 -11.99 -31.14 -48.47
C MET A 216 -13.00 -30.45 -49.38
N ILE A 217 -12.95 -29.11 -49.47
CA ILE A 217 -13.79 -28.33 -50.39
C ILE A 217 -13.51 -28.74 -51.84
N ARG A 218 -12.23 -28.81 -52.23
CA ARG A 218 -11.84 -29.23 -53.59
C ARG A 218 -12.32 -30.63 -53.90
N ASN A 219 -12.11 -31.58 -53.00
CA ASN A 219 -12.54 -32.97 -53.17
C ASN A 219 -14.08 -33.06 -53.30
N HIS A 220 -14.81 -32.31 -52.48
CA HIS A 220 -16.27 -32.27 -52.55
C HIS A 220 -16.77 -31.72 -53.89
N LEU A 221 -16.18 -30.61 -54.38
CA LEU A 221 -16.52 -30.04 -55.68
C LEU A 221 -16.20 -31.01 -56.82
N ASN A 222 -15.01 -31.63 -56.80
CA ASN A 222 -14.63 -32.62 -57.82
C ASN A 222 -15.61 -33.80 -57.86
N LEU A 223 -15.96 -34.37 -56.70
CA LEU A 223 -16.96 -35.43 -56.60
C LEU A 223 -18.32 -34.99 -57.14
N LYS A 224 -18.76 -33.77 -56.82
CA LYS A 224 -20.03 -33.21 -57.29
C LYS A 224 -20.07 -33.09 -58.81
N TYR A 225 -19.03 -32.52 -59.41
CA TYR A 225 -18.96 -32.36 -60.87
C TYR A 225 -18.81 -33.69 -61.60
N ASP A 226 -17.95 -34.60 -61.13
CA ASP A 226 -17.81 -35.96 -61.70
C ASP A 226 -19.12 -36.75 -61.62
N THR A 227 -19.89 -36.56 -60.54
CA THR A 227 -21.22 -37.18 -60.41
C THR A 227 -22.21 -36.59 -61.41
N TYR A 228 -22.21 -35.27 -61.64
CA TYR A 228 -23.06 -34.65 -62.65
C TYR A 228 -22.71 -35.13 -64.06
N ASP A 229 -21.43 -35.18 -64.41
CA ASP A 229 -20.99 -35.67 -65.72
C ASP A 229 -21.42 -37.13 -65.94
N LYS A 230 -21.32 -37.98 -64.91
CA LYS A 230 -21.80 -39.37 -64.97
C LYS A 230 -23.31 -39.47 -65.13
N ILE A 231 -24.07 -38.63 -64.41
CA ILE A 231 -25.54 -38.58 -64.53
C ILE A 231 -25.94 -38.15 -65.93
N ASP A 232 -25.32 -37.11 -66.50
CA ASP A 232 -25.61 -36.63 -67.85
C ASP A 232 -25.29 -37.69 -68.90
N ASN A 233 -24.14 -38.36 -68.79
CA ASN A 233 -23.80 -39.47 -69.67
C ASN A 233 -24.78 -40.64 -69.57
N LEU A 234 -25.20 -41.00 -68.35
CA LEU A 234 -26.18 -42.05 -68.14
C LEU A 234 -27.55 -41.66 -68.70
N SER A 235 -27.97 -40.39 -68.50
CA SER A 235 -29.21 -39.83 -69.05
C SER A 235 -29.22 -39.91 -70.58
N ASN A 236 -28.12 -39.50 -71.23
CA ASN A 236 -27.97 -39.61 -72.69
C ASN A 236 -28.01 -41.06 -73.18
N THR A 237 -27.38 -41.99 -72.45
CA THR A 237 -27.39 -43.43 -72.79
C THR A 237 -28.79 -44.02 -72.64
N VAL A 238 -29.52 -43.65 -71.58
CA VAL A 238 -30.90 -44.09 -71.37
C VAL A 238 -31.81 -43.57 -72.49
N ALA A 239 -31.70 -42.30 -72.86
CA ALA A 239 -32.46 -41.74 -73.98
C ALA A 239 -32.20 -42.47 -75.31
N ALA A 240 -30.94 -42.77 -75.62
CA ALA A 240 -30.59 -43.55 -76.81
C ALA A 240 -31.18 -44.97 -76.78
N ASN A 241 -31.10 -45.65 -75.62
CA ASN A 241 -31.69 -46.97 -75.45
C ASN A 241 -33.23 -46.94 -75.57
N GLU A 242 -33.89 -45.89 -75.08
CA GLU A 242 -35.34 -45.70 -75.23
C GLU A 242 -35.73 -45.56 -76.72
N GLU A 243 -34.96 -44.80 -77.51
CA GLU A 243 -35.16 -44.69 -78.97
C GLU A 243 -34.97 -46.04 -79.68
N GLU A 244 -33.93 -46.79 -79.31
CA GLU A 244 -33.67 -48.12 -79.90
C GLU A 244 -34.78 -49.12 -79.55
N ILE A 245 -35.28 -49.12 -78.31
CA ILE A 245 -36.42 -49.95 -77.88
C ILE A 245 -37.68 -49.58 -78.66
N LEU A 246 -37.94 -48.29 -78.89
CA LEU A 246 -39.08 -47.84 -79.71
C LEU A 246 -38.97 -48.34 -81.16
N ALA A 247 -37.77 -48.29 -81.75
CA ALA A 247 -37.51 -48.82 -83.09
C ALA A 247 -37.75 -50.34 -83.14
N LEU A 248 -37.16 -51.10 -82.21
CA LEU A 248 -37.36 -52.55 -82.11
C LEU A 248 -38.83 -52.92 -81.89
N SER A 249 -39.56 -52.16 -81.07
CA SER A 249 -41.00 -52.35 -80.86
C SER A 249 -41.79 -52.20 -82.16
N LYS A 250 -41.44 -51.21 -82.99
CA LYS A 250 -42.05 -51.00 -84.31
C LYS A 250 -41.73 -52.15 -85.27
N ASP A 251 -40.51 -52.66 -85.25
CA ASP A 251 -40.11 -53.81 -86.07
C ASP A 251 -40.85 -55.08 -85.65
N VAL A 252 -41.02 -55.31 -84.34
CA VAL A 252 -41.81 -56.43 -83.80
C VAL A 252 -43.28 -56.33 -84.23
N GLN A 253 -43.87 -55.12 -84.23
CA GLN A 253 -45.23 -54.90 -84.73
C GLN A 253 -45.34 -55.25 -86.22
N SER A 254 -44.38 -54.81 -87.04
CA SER A 254 -44.35 -55.12 -88.48
C SER A 254 -44.21 -56.63 -88.73
N LEU A 255 -43.30 -57.30 -88.03
CA LEU A 255 -43.15 -58.76 -88.11
C LEU A 255 -44.42 -59.48 -87.68
N SER A 256 -45.08 -59.04 -86.61
CA SER A 256 -46.35 -59.61 -86.16
C SER A 256 -47.44 -59.51 -87.24
N GLN A 257 -47.49 -58.39 -87.98
CA GLN A 257 -48.41 -58.21 -89.10
C GLN A 257 -48.08 -59.19 -90.24
N GLN A 258 -46.81 -59.28 -90.65
CA GLN A 258 -46.36 -60.21 -91.70
C GLN A 258 -46.69 -61.67 -91.33
N VAL A 259 -46.49 -62.08 -90.07
CA VAL A 259 -46.85 -63.43 -89.60
C VAL A 259 -48.35 -63.68 -89.72
N SER A 260 -49.19 -62.68 -89.43
CA SER A 260 -50.64 -62.79 -89.58
C SER A 260 -51.05 -62.97 -91.06
N GLU A 261 -50.41 -62.24 -91.97
CA GLU A 261 -50.64 -62.35 -93.42
C GLU A 261 -50.24 -63.74 -93.94
N VAL A 262 -49.06 -64.25 -93.55
CA VAL A 262 -48.59 -65.60 -93.89
C VAL A 262 -49.56 -66.66 -93.36
N LYS A 263 -50.10 -66.48 -92.14
CA LYS A 263 -51.09 -67.40 -91.58
C LYS A 263 -52.38 -67.44 -92.41
N SER A 264 -52.89 -66.28 -92.85
CA SER A 264 -54.06 -66.20 -93.72
C SER A 264 -53.84 -66.87 -95.09
N LEU A 265 -52.65 -66.68 -95.68
CA LEU A 265 -52.25 -67.36 -96.91
C LEU A 265 -52.17 -68.87 -96.73
N ALA A 266 -51.61 -69.34 -95.61
CA ALA A 266 -51.55 -70.77 -95.29
C ALA A 266 -52.94 -71.39 -95.14
N GLU A 267 -53.88 -70.69 -94.50
CA GLU A 267 -55.30 -71.10 -94.41
C GLU A 267 -55.95 -71.18 -95.79
N THR A 268 -55.73 -70.18 -96.65
CA THR A 268 -56.22 -70.16 -98.04
C THR A 268 -55.67 -71.34 -98.85
N ASN A 269 -54.36 -71.59 -98.76
CA ASN A 269 -53.71 -72.72 -99.43
C ASN A 269 -54.21 -74.07 -98.93
N LYS A 270 -54.52 -74.18 -97.63
CA LYS A 270 -55.14 -75.39 -97.08
C LYS A 270 -56.51 -75.65 -97.70
N ILE A 271 -57.37 -74.63 -97.79
CA ILE A 271 -58.69 -74.73 -98.43
C ILE A 271 -58.56 -75.15 -99.90
N PHE A 272 -57.60 -74.55 -100.62
CA PHE A 272 -57.33 -74.89 -102.02
C PHE A 272 -56.85 -76.35 -102.16
N SER A 273 -55.89 -76.77 -101.33
CA SER A 273 -55.40 -78.16 -101.29
C SER A 273 -56.52 -79.15 -100.97
N ASP A 274 -57.38 -78.85 -99.99
CA ASP A 274 -58.50 -79.71 -99.63
C ASP A 274 -59.55 -79.78 -100.74
N SER A 275 -59.78 -78.69 -101.49
CA SER A 275 -60.61 -78.70 -102.69
C SER A 275 -60.03 -79.60 -103.80
N LEU A 276 -58.72 -79.52 -104.04
CA LEU A 276 -58.04 -80.38 -105.02
C LEU A 276 -58.18 -81.87 -104.67
N LYS A 277 -58.07 -82.25 -103.38
CA LYS A 277 -58.27 -83.64 -102.92
C LYS A 277 -59.65 -84.19 -103.27
N VAL A 278 -60.67 -83.35 -103.43
CA VAL A 278 -62.03 -83.77 -103.83
C VAL A 278 -62.17 -83.81 -105.35
N ILE A 279 -61.66 -82.80 -106.04
CA ILE A 279 -61.80 -82.65 -107.50
C ILE A 279 -61.02 -83.73 -108.26
N LEU A 280 -59.78 -84.02 -107.86
CA LEU A 280 -58.91 -84.99 -108.55
C LEU A 280 -59.54 -86.40 -108.65
N PRO A 281 -60.04 -87.01 -107.56
CA PRO A 281 -60.73 -88.30 -107.63
C PRO A 281 -61.98 -88.26 -108.51
N ASN A 282 -62.77 -87.19 -108.44
CA ASN A 282 -63.98 -87.03 -109.25
C ASN A 282 -63.62 -86.95 -110.76
N MET A 283 -62.62 -86.16 -111.11
CA MET A 283 -62.10 -86.11 -112.48
C MET A 283 -61.57 -87.48 -112.91
N ASN A 284 -60.84 -88.18 -112.06
CA ASN A 284 -60.31 -89.51 -112.38
C ASN A 284 -61.43 -90.54 -112.59
N GLN A 285 -62.52 -90.47 -111.80
CA GLN A 285 -63.73 -91.27 -112.01
C GLN A 285 -64.39 -90.94 -113.35
N ARG A 286 -64.49 -89.66 -113.71
CA ARG A 286 -65.04 -89.24 -115.01
C ARG A 286 -64.17 -89.70 -116.18
N ILE A 287 -62.85 -89.64 -116.04
CA ILE A 287 -61.90 -90.18 -117.04
C ILE A 287 -62.13 -91.68 -117.19
N THR A 288 -62.14 -92.43 -116.08
CA THR A 288 -62.39 -93.88 -116.09
C THR A 288 -63.74 -94.19 -116.75
N ALA A 289 -64.80 -93.45 -116.40
CA ALA A 289 -66.12 -93.63 -117.00
C ALA A 289 -66.13 -93.33 -118.52
N ASN A 290 -65.39 -92.31 -118.95
CA ASN A 290 -65.22 -92.01 -120.37
C ASN A 290 -64.38 -93.08 -121.09
N GLU A 291 -63.32 -93.60 -120.49
CA GLU A 291 -62.51 -94.70 -121.03
C GLU A 291 -63.34 -95.98 -121.20
N THR A 292 -64.18 -96.32 -120.22
CA THR A 292 -65.14 -97.42 -120.34
C THR A 292 -66.10 -97.19 -121.51
N LYS A 293 -66.69 -95.99 -121.62
CA LYS A 293 -67.56 -95.65 -122.76
C LYS A 293 -66.83 -95.74 -124.11
N ILE A 294 -65.58 -95.30 -124.19
CA ILE A 294 -64.76 -95.41 -125.41
C ILE A 294 -64.52 -96.88 -125.75
N THR A 295 -64.28 -97.73 -124.76
CA THR A 295 -64.09 -99.18 -124.93
C THR A 295 -65.38 -99.85 -125.42
N GLU A 296 -66.51 -99.52 -124.81
CA GLU A 296 -67.84 -99.99 -125.26
C GLU A 296 -68.13 -99.56 -126.71
N LEU A 297 -67.87 -98.29 -127.04
CA LEU A 297 -68.02 -97.77 -128.40
C LEU A 297 -67.09 -98.47 -129.39
N SER A 298 -65.82 -98.72 -129.03
CA SER A 298 -64.89 -99.49 -129.86
C SER A 298 -65.39 -100.91 -130.10
N GLN A 299 -65.85 -101.59 -129.05
CA GLN A 299 -66.40 -102.94 -129.18
C GLN A 299 -67.66 -102.95 -130.07
N GLN A 300 -68.48 -101.91 -129.98
CA GLN A 300 -69.66 -101.75 -130.83
C GLN A 300 -69.27 -101.48 -132.30
N VAL A 301 -68.21 -100.71 -132.54
CA VAL A 301 -67.62 -100.54 -133.89
C VAL A 301 -67.06 -101.86 -134.42
N ASP A 302 -66.36 -102.65 -133.61
CA ASP A 302 -65.83 -103.95 -134.01
C ASP A 302 -66.93 -104.97 -134.35
N LEU A 303 -68.00 -105.01 -133.55
CA LEU A 303 -69.18 -105.83 -133.85
C LEU A 303 -69.84 -105.42 -135.17
N ASN A 304 -70.04 -104.11 -135.38
CA ASN A 304 -70.57 -103.59 -136.62
C ASN A 304 -69.64 -103.90 -137.82
N THR A 305 -68.32 -103.92 -137.60
CA THR A 305 -67.33 -104.25 -138.62
C THR A 305 -67.34 -105.75 -138.96
N GLN A 306 -67.55 -106.63 -137.97
CA GLN A 306 -67.74 -108.06 -138.20
C GLN A 306 -69.07 -108.40 -138.90
N GLU A 307 -70.15 -107.67 -138.61
CA GLU A 307 -71.41 -107.81 -139.36
C GLU A 307 -71.23 -107.40 -140.84
N LEU A 308 -70.38 -106.40 -141.11
CA LEU A 308 -70.03 -105.99 -142.48
C LEU A 308 -69.18 -107.02 -143.24
N GLU A 309 -68.32 -107.80 -142.56
CA GLU A 309 -67.47 -108.79 -143.21
C GLU A 309 -68.17 -110.12 -143.55
N LYS A 310 -69.29 -110.47 -142.91
CA LYS A 310 -70.09 -111.66 -143.26
C LYS A 310 -71.08 -111.45 -144.41
N GLY A 311 -71.18 -110.24 -144.96
CA GLY A 311 -72.15 -109.86 -145.98
C GLY A 311 -71.62 -109.66 -147.40
N LYS A 312 -70.42 -110.15 -147.75
CA LYS A 312 -69.87 -110.02 -149.11
C LYS A 312 -70.38 -111.12 -150.05
N ASP A 313 -71.59 -110.92 -150.56
CA ASP A 313 -72.09 -111.55 -151.79
C ASP A 313 -72.84 -110.51 -152.65
N GLU A 314 -72.66 -110.59 -153.97
CA GLU A 314 -72.56 -109.49 -154.96
C GLU A 314 -73.80 -108.60 -155.25
N LYS A 315 -74.85 -108.60 -154.41
CA LYS A 315 -76.08 -107.79 -154.62
C LYS A 315 -76.36 -106.70 -153.57
N LEU A 316 -75.49 -106.54 -152.56
CA LEU A 316 -75.71 -105.61 -151.44
C LEU A 316 -75.13 -104.19 -151.62
N LEU A 317 -74.33 -103.94 -152.65
CA LEU A 317 -73.74 -102.62 -152.93
C LEU A 317 -74.76 -101.56 -153.40
N LEU A 318 -75.97 -101.98 -153.79
CA LEU A 318 -77.05 -101.08 -154.26
C LEU A 318 -78.03 -100.63 -153.16
N TRP A 319 -78.12 -101.34 -152.02
CA TRP A 319 -79.03 -100.95 -150.92
C TRP A 319 -78.33 -100.10 -149.85
N ILE A 320 -77.02 -100.26 -149.65
CA ILE A 320 -76.22 -99.46 -148.70
C ILE A 320 -76.09 -98.00 -149.17
N THR A 321 -76.05 -97.77 -150.49
CA THR A 321 -76.07 -96.43 -151.10
C THR A 321 -77.44 -95.76 -151.02
N ALA A 322 -78.53 -96.53 -150.89
CA ALA A 322 -79.89 -95.99 -150.69
C ALA A 322 -80.22 -95.71 -149.21
N GLY A 323 -79.66 -96.47 -148.26
CA GLY A 323 -79.86 -96.26 -146.81
C GLY A 323 -79.11 -95.06 -146.22
N LEU A 324 -77.87 -94.82 -146.67
CA LEU A 324 -77.08 -93.65 -146.25
C LEU A 324 -77.72 -92.31 -146.68
N GLY A 325 -78.53 -92.32 -147.74
CA GLY A 325 -79.30 -91.17 -148.22
C GLY A 325 -80.55 -90.81 -147.38
N VAL A 326 -81.13 -91.77 -146.64
CA VAL A 326 -82.26 -91.49 -145.74
C VAL A 326 -81.79 -90.99 -144.37
N PHE A 327 -80.58 -91.37 -143.93
CA PHE A 327 -79.95 -90.85 -142.71
C PHE A 327 -79.42 -89.41 -142.86
N LEU A 328 -79.24 -88.94 -144.11
CA LEU A 328 -79.10 -87.51 -144.44
C LEU A 328 -80.33 -86.65 -144.03
N GLY A 329 -81.48 -87.22 -143.66
CA GLY A 329 -82.68 -86.40 -143.36
C GLY A 329 -82.92 -86.08 -141.89
N SER A 330 -82.66 -87.02 -140.98
CA SER A 330 -83.13 -86.93 -139.59
C SER A 330 -82.13 -86.29 -138.62
N LEU A 331 -80.83 -86.47 -138.82
CA LEU A 331 -79.80 -85.93 -137.92
C LEU A 331 -79.64 -84.39 -138.06
N GLY A 332 -80.03 -83.83 -139.22
CA GLY A 332 -80.14 -82.38 -139.42
C GLY A 332 -81.34 -81.72 -138.75
N ILE A 333 -82.40 -82.48 -138.40
CA ILE A 333 -83.61 -81.94 -137.76
C ILE A 333 -83.48 -81.88 -136.22
N TYR A 334 -82.62 -82.71 -135.62
CA TYR A 334 -82.48 -82.79 -134.15
C TYR A 334 -81.48 -81.79 -133.55
N LEU A 335 -80.51 -81.29 -134.32
CA LEU A 335 -79.49 -80.32 -133.84
C LEU A 335 -79.90 -78.84 -134.02
N ALA A 336 -81.18 -78.57 -134.27
CA ALA A 336 -81.76 -77.22 -134.31
C ALA A 336 -82.41 -76.78 -132.99
N GLN A 337 -82.35 -77.57 -131.91
CA GLN A 337 -82.91 -77.20 -130.59
C GLN A 337 -82.10 -77.78 -129.41
N GLN A 338 -81.01 -77.10 -129.01
CA GLN A 338 -80.61 -76.87 -127.60
C GLN A 338 -79.41 -75.92 -127.51
#